data_AF-A0A9N9XCL1-F1
#
_entry.id   AF-A0A9N9XCL1-F1
#
_cell.length_a   1.000
_cell.length_b   1.000
_cell.length_c   1.000
_cell.angle_alpha   90.00
_cell.angle_beta   90.00
_cell.angle_gamma   90.00
#
_symmetry.space_group_name_H-M   'P 1'
#
loop_
_entity.id
_entity.type
_entity.pdbx_description
1 polymer ?
#
loop_
_entity_poly.entity_id
_entity_poly.type
_entity_poly.pdbx_seq_one_letter_code
_entity_poly.pdbx_strand_id
1 'polypeptide(L)'
;MADLLNDTVLPEDLKKFEKIYHQHLYKNEVTPKVQFEYAWCLVRSKYSADIQKGIMLLEELYKNNSDGKRDYLYFLCVGYARMKEYSKALKYIRSFLAVEPGNTQVAGLEQLIKKKMEKEGLVGMAVAGGVVVAVGAIVSVGMAIASKGKS
;
A
#
# COMPACT_ATOMS: atom_id res chain seq x y z
N MET A 1 -5.04 9.95 -9.44
CA MET A 1 -5.44 9.10 -8.29
C MET A 1 -4.78 9.69 -7.07
N ALA A 2 -5.54 10.16 -6.08
CA ALA A 2 -4.97 10.72 -4.86
C ALA A 2 -4.02 9.70 -4.23
N ASP A 3 -2.85 10.15 -3.79
CA ASP A 3 -1.84 9.29 -3.17
C ASP A 3 -2.30 8.91 -1.76
N LEU A 4 -3.23 7.97 -1.68
CA LEU A 4 -3.84 7.52 -0.42
C LEU A 4 -2.81 6.96 0.58
N LEU A 5 -1.61 6.60 0.13
CA LEU A 5 -0.54 6.21 1.04
C LEU A 5 0.09 7.41 1.75
N ASN A 6 0.07 8.58 1.11
CA ASN A 6 0.64 9.83 1.63
C ASN A 6 -0.44 10.78 2.19
N ASP A 7 -1.70 10.59 1.83
CA ASP A 7 -2.82 11.32 2.38
C ASP A 7 -3.04 10.95 3.86
N THR A 8 -3.14 11.96 4.72
CA THR A 8 -3.35 11.78 6.16
C THR A 8 -4.71 12.35 6.55
N VAL A 9 -5.45 11.59 7.36
CA VAL A 9 -6.69 12.10 7.97
C VAL A 9 -6.40 13.30 8.89
N LEU A 10 -7.32 14.27 8.92
CA LEU A 10 -7.24 15.39 9.85
C LEU A 10 -7.40 14.88 11.30
N PRO A 11 -6.61 15.40 12.27
CA PRO A 11 -6.72 15.00 13.67
C PRO A 11 -8.14 15.17 14.25
N GLU A 12 -8.87 16.17 13.79
CA GLU A 12 -10.25 16.47 14.20
C GLU A 12 -11.21 15.36 13.79
N ASP A 13 -11.06 14.86 12.56
CA ASP A 13 -11.87 13.75 12.04
C ASP A 13 -11.56 12.46 12.81
N LEU A 14 -10.27 12.15 13.03
CA LEU A 14 -9.87 10.98 13.79
C LEU A 14 -10.48 10.99 15.21
N LYS A 15 -10.38 12.13 15.91
CA LYS A 15 -10.98 12.29 17.25
C LYS A 15 -12.50 12.15 17.24
N LYS A 16 -13.17 12.66 16.19
CA LYS A 16 -14.62 12.53 16.04
C LYS A 16 -15.03 11.06 15.96
N PHE A 17 -14.40 10.28 15.07
CA PHE A 17 -14.74 8.86 14.90
C PHE A 17 -14.30 7.99 16.07
N GLU A 18 -13.18 8.34 16.73
CA GLU A 18 -12.78 7.70 17.98
C GLU A 18 -13.83 7.88 19.07
N LYS A 19 -14.34 9.10 19.25
CA LYS A 19 -15.40 9.38 20.24
C LYS A 19 -16.67 8.58 19.94
N ILE A 20 -17.09 8.53 18.68
CA ILE A 20 -18.27 7.75 18.26
C ILE A 20 -18.04 6.26 18.56
N TYR A 21 -16.89 5.71 18.16
CA TYR A 21 -16.56 4.31 18.39
C TYR A 21 -16.55 3.96 19.88
N HIS A 22 -15.87 4.74 20.72
CA HIS A 22 -15.83 4.48 22.16
C HIS A 22 -17.20 4.65 22.85
N GLN A 23 -18.05 5.57 22.37
CA GLN A 23 -19.41 5.70 22.89
C GLN A 23 -20.26 4.45 22.58
N HIS A 24 -20.15 3.91 21.37
CA HIS A 24 -20.81 2.67 21.00
C HIS A 24 -20.21 1.46 21.73
N LEU A 25 -18.88 1.45 21.93
CA LEU A 25 -18.19 0.41 22.68
C LEU A 25 -18.66 0.35 24.13
N TYR A 26 -18.77 1.49 24.80
CA TYR A 26 -19.27 1.57 26.17
C TYR A 26 -20.70 1.05 26.31
N LYS A 27 -21.53 1.23 25.28
CA LYS A 27 -22.91 0.73 25.23
C LYS A 27 -23.03 -0.72 24.78
N ASN A 28 -21.94 -1.36 24.34
CA ASN A 28 -21.94 -2.64 23.63
C ASN A 28 -22.79 -2.64 22.34
N GLU A 29 -22.82 -1.50 21.64
CA GLU A 29 -23.63 -1.26 20.42
C GLU A 29 -22.74 -0.96 19.20
N VAL A 30 -21.52 -1.51 19.15
CA VAL A 30 -20.60 -1.29 18.01
C VAL A 30 -21.15 -2.00 16.78
N THR A 31 -21.50 -1.21 15.77
CA THR A 31 -21.93 -1.74 14.46
C THR A 31 -20.73 -1.88 13.52
N PRO A 32 -20.80 -2.76 12.50
CA PRO A 32 -19.74 -2.90 11.51
C PRO A 32 -19.39 -1.56 10.83
N LYS A 33 -20.39 -0.72 10.58
CA LYS A 33 -20.23 0.62 10.03
C LYS A 33 -19.39 1.53 10.94
N VAL A 34 -19.74 1.60 12.23
CA VAL A 34 -19.02 2.43 13.21
C VAL A 34 -17.56 1.97 13.37
N GLN A 35 -17.34 0.66 13.43
CA GLN A 35 -15.99 0.09 13.46
C GLN A 35 -15.20 0.42 12.19
N PHE A 36 -15.83 0.32 11.02
CA PHE A 36 -15.20 0.62 9.74
C PHE A 36 -14.81 2.09 9.62
N GLU A 37 -15.70 3.02 9.96
CA GLU A 37 -15.44 4.47 9.89
C GLU A 37 -14.25 4.87 10.79
N TYR A 38 -14.15 4.29 11.99
CA TYR A 38 -13.01 4.50 12.85
C TYR A 38 -11.73 3.87 12.29
N ALA A 39 -11.81 2.63 11.82
CA ALA A 39 -10.66 1.92 11.25
C ALA A 39 -10.12 2.61 9.98
N TRP A 40 -11.00 3.14 9.12
CA TRP A 40 -10.64 3.97 7.96
C TRP A 40 -9.76 5.16 8.39
N CYS A 41 -10.15 5.87 9.44
CA CYS A 41 -9.40 7.02 9.93
C CYS A 41 -8.04 6.60 10.48
N LEU A 42 -8.00 5.52 11.26
CA LEU A 42 -6.79 4.96 11.84
C LEU A 42 -5.77 4.55 10.78
N VAL A 43 -6.18 3.84 9.72
CA VAL A 43 -5.27 3.45 8.63
C VAL A 43 -4.75 4.63 7.81
N ARG A 44 -5.29 5.84 7.99
CA ARG A 44 -4.83 7.12 7.41
C ARG A 44 -4.10 8.01 8.43
N SER A 45 -3.84 7.54 9.64
CA SER A 45 -3.07 8.28 10.67
C SER A 45 -1.59 8.42 10.29
N LYS A 46 -0.88 9.38 10.90
CA LYS A 46 0.59 9.51 10.82
C LYS A 46 1.33 8.52 11.73
N TYR A 47 0.65 7.97 12.73
CA TYR A 47 1.26 7.12 13.74
C TYR A 47 1.10 5.64 13.37
N SER A 48 2.19 4.88 13.41
CA SER A 48 2.19 3.45 13.08
C SER A 48 1.29 2.63 14.02
N ALA A 49 1.22 2.99 15.30
CA ALA A 49 0.35 2.33 16.28
C ALA A 49 -1.15 2.45 15.90
N ASP A 50 -1.57 3.62 15.43
CA ASP A 50 -2.93 3.84 14.95
C ASP A 50 -3.21 2.99 13.71
N ILE A 51 -2.29 2.98 12.75
CA ILE A 51 -2.43 2.20 11.52
C ILE A 51 -2.56 0.71 11.87
N GLN A 52 -1.73 0.20 12.79
CA GLN A 52 -1.80 -1.18 13.26
C GLN A 52 -3.15 -1.49 13.93
N LYS A 53 -3.67 -0.60 14.77
CA LYS A 53 -5.01 -0.74 15.36
C LYS A 53 -6.10 -0.76 14.28
N GLY A 54 -6.00 0.12 13.28
CA GLY A 54 -6.92 0.16 12.15
C GLY A 54 -6.93 -1.14 11.35
N ILE A 55 -5.75 -1.71 11.09
CA ILE A 55 -5.61 -3.02 10.45
C ILE A 55 -6.32 -4.11 11.26
N MET A 56 -6.10 -4.18 12.58
CA MET A 56 -6.74 -5.18 13.43
C MET A 56 -8.28 -5.09 13.36
N LEU A 57 -8.82 -3.87 13.44
CA LEU A 57 -10.27 -3.65 13.35
C LEU A 57 -10.84 -4.05 11.97
N LEU A 58 -10.10 -3.80 10.88
CA LEU A 58 -10.50 -4.22 9.53
C LEU A 58 -10.42 -5.74 9.33
N GLU A 59 -9.42 -6.41 9.91
CA GLU A 59 -9.32 -7.88 9.85
C GLU A 59 -10.47 -8.55 10.60
N GLU A 60 -10.87 -8.00 11.73
CA GLU A 60 -12.05 -8.46 12.47
C GLU A 60 -13.32 -8.28 11.64
N LEU A 61 -13.52 -7.11 11.04
CA LEU A 61 -14.64 -6.85 10.14
C LEU A 61 -14.68 -7.83 8.96
N TYR A 62 -13.53 -8.07 8.32
CA TYR A 62 -13.40 -8.97 7.18
C TYR A 62 -13.74 -10.42 7.53
N LYS A 63 -13.40 -10.87 8.74
CA LYS A 63 -13.70 -12.23 9.23
C LYS A 63 -15.17 -12.38 9.59
N ASN A 64 -15.75 -11.39 10.26
CA ASN A 64 -17.06 -11.51 10.91
C ASN A 64 -18.22 -11.01 10.04
N ASN A 65 -17.96 -10.23 8.98
CA ASN A 65 -19.01 -9.63 8.16
C ASN A 65 -18.78 -9.95 6.67
N SER A 66 -19.81 -10.44 5.99
CA SER A 66 -19.82 -10.61 4.53
C SER A 66 -19.97 -9.29 3.78
N ASP A 67 -20.68 -8.36 4.39
CA ASP A 67 -21.06 -7.10 3.78
C ASP A 67 -19.91 -6.11 3.89
N GLY A 68 -19.48 -5.54 2.75
CA GLY A 68 -18.36 -4.60 2.70
C GLY A 68 -16.97 -5.24 2.65
N LYS A 69 -16.85 -6.56 2.44
CA LYS A 69 -15.54 -7.24 2.31
C LYS A 69 -14.59 -6.60 1.30
N ARG A 70 -15.14 -6.05 0.21
CA ARG A 70 -14.39 -5.30 -0.81
C ARG A 70 -13.72 -4.07 -0.19
N ASP A 71 -14.48 -3.26 0.52
CA ASP A 71 -13.98 -2.04 1.16
C ASP A 71 -12.96 -2.37 2.26
N TYR A 72 -13.26 -3.37 3.10
CA TYR A 72 -12.33 -3.81 4.14
C TYR A 72 -11.00 -4.28 3.55
N LEU A 73 -11.04 -5.10 2.50
CA LEU A 73 -9.85 -5.61 1.84
C LEU A 73 -9.05 -4.47 1.18
N TYR A 74 -9.73 -3.50 0.56
CA TYR A 74 -9.09 -2.32 0.00
C TYR A 74 -8.31 -1.54 1.06
N PHE A 75 -8.94 -1.23 2.21
CA PHE A 75 -8.27 -0.49 3.29
C PHE A 75 -7.22 -1.32 4.04
N LEU A 76 -7.34 -2.65 4.10
CA LEU A 76 -6.27 -3.53 4.58
C LEU A 76 -5.03 -3.41 3.71
N CYS A 77 -5.18 -3.41 2.38
CA CYS A 77 -4.05 -3.23 1.47
C CYS A 77 -3.36 -1.88 1.67
N VAL A 78 -4.14 -0.81 1.87
CA VAL A 78 -3.62 0.52 2.22
C VAL A 78 -2.87 0.50 3.54
N GLY A 79 -3.46 -0.06 4.61
CA GLY A 79 -2.83 -0.16 5.92
C GLY A 79 -1.49 -0.91 5.89
N TYR A 80 -1.47 -2.10 5.29
CA TYR A 80 -0.24 -2.89 5.14
C TYR A 80 0.82 -2.17 4.32
N ALA A 81 0.43 -1.49 3.23
CA ALA A 81 1.37 -0.71 2.44
C ALA A 81 1.97 0.47 3.23
N ARG A 82 1.18 1.17 4.06
CA ARG A 82 1.69 2.25 4.91
C ARG A 82 2.61 1.75 6.03
N MET A 83 2.40 0.53 6.49
CA MET A 83 3.30 -0.18 7.43
C MET A 83 4.53 -0.80 6.74
N LYS A 84 4.71 -0.58 5.43
CA LYS A 84 5.78 -1.18 4.60
C LYS A 84 5.73 -2.70 4.50
N GLU A 85 4.61 -3.31 4.85
CA GLU A 85 4.34 -4.74 4.63
C GLU A 85 3.86 -4.99 3.18
N TYR A 86 4.66 -4.55 2.21
CA TYR A 86 4.29 -4.53 0.79
C TYR A 86 3.95 -5.92 0.25
N SER A 87 4.68 -6.96 0.65
CA SER A 87 4.40 -8.34 0.23
C SER A 87 3.01 -8.81 0.65
N LYS A 88 2.58 -8.44 1.86
CA LYS A 88 1.25 -8.80 2.39
C LYS A 88 0.16 -8.00 1.69
N ALA A 89 0.37 -6.71 1.47
CA ALA A 89 -0.54 -5.87 0.70
C ALA A 89 -0.73 -6.40 -0.73
N LEU A 90 0.36 -6.71 -1.44
CA LEU A 90 0.31 -7.25 -2.81
C LEU A 90 -0.37 -8.61 -2.88
N LYS A 91 -0.20 -9.47 -1.87
CA LYS A 91 -0.92 -10.75 -1.78
C LYS A 91 -2.44 -10.53 -1.76
N TYR A 92 -2.92 -9.62 -0.91
CA TYR A 92 -4.35 -9.30 -0.81
C TYR A 92 -4.89 -8.67 -2.10
N ILE A 93 -4.14 -7.76 -2.71
CA ILE A 93 -4.51 -7.15 -4.00
C ILE A 93 -4.65 -8.20 -5.10
N ARG A 94 -3.74 -9.15 -5.20
CA ARG A 94 -3.83 -10.25 -6.19
C ARG A 94 -5.06 -11.11 -5.95
N SER A 95 -5.35 -11.45 -4.69
CA SER A 95 -6.58 -12.18 -4.34
C SER A 95 -7.84 -11.38 -4.69
N PHE A 96 -7.84 -10.06 -4.50
CA PHE A 96 -8.94 -9.20 -4.92
C PHE A 96 -9.12 -9.24 -6.44
N LEU A 97 -8.05 -8.96 -7.22
CA LEU A 97 -8.10 -8.90 -8.68
C LEU A 97 -8.41 -10.26 -9.33
N ALA A 98 -8.13 -11.37 -8.65
CA ALA A 98 -8.56 -12.70 -9.10
C ALA A 98 -10.08 -12.86 -9.10
N VAL A 99 -10.78 -12.15 -8.20
CA VAL A 99 -12.25 -12.13 -8.14
C VAL A 99 -12.82 -11.01 -9.03
N GLU A 100 -12.18 -9.84 -9.05
CA GLU A 100 -12.61 -8.66 -9.80
C GLU A 100 -11.49 -8.09 -10.68
N PRO A 101 -11.19 -8.72 -11.82
CA PRO A 101 -10.08 -8.33 -12.69
C PRO A 101 -10.26 -6.94 -13.31
N GLY A 102 -11.51 -6.47 -13.46
CA GLY A 102 -11.83 -5.15 -14.02
C GLY A 102 -11.73 -3.99 -13.04
N ASN A 103 -11.34 -4.23 -11.78
CA ASN A 103 -11.31 -3.18 -10.76
C ASN A 103 -10.08 -2.27 -10.91
N THR A 104 -10.25 -1.16 -11.64
CA THR A 104 -9.20 -0.17 -11.93
C THR A 104 -8.65 0.50 -10.67
N GLN A 105 -9.46 0.61 -9.60
CA GLN A 105 -9.05 1.20 -8.33
C GLN A 105 -8.02 0.31 -7.62
N VAL A 106 -8.28 -0.99 -7.57
CA VAL A 106 -7.37 -1.99 -6.96
C VAL A 106 -6.12 -2.18 -7.81
N ALA A 107 -6.27 -2.22 -9.14
CA ALA A 107 -5.12 -2.27 -10.05
C ALA A 107 -4.22 -1.03 -9.92
N GLY A 108 -4.81 0.16 -9.79
CA GLY A 108 -4.07 1.40 -9.51
C GLY A 108 -3.33 1.36 -8.18
N LEU A 109 -3.94 0.79 -7.13
CA LEU A 109 -3.29 0.59 -5.83
C LEU A 109 -2.11 -0.39 -5.93
N GLU A 110 -2.22 -1.46 -6.73
CA GLU A 110 -1.11 -2.40 -6.97
C GLU A 110 0.12 -1.67 -7.54
N GLN A 111 -0.09 -0.84 -8.57
CA GLN A 111 0.98 -0.09 -9.23
C GLN A 111 1.62 0.93 -8.28
N LEU A 112 0.80 1.60 -7.48
CA LEU A 112 1.28 2.58 -6.50
C LEU A 112 2.15 1.91 -5.43
N ILE A 113 1.74 0.74 -4.93
CA ILE A 113 2.51 -0.04 -3.95
C ILE A 113 3.83 -0.54 -4.55
N LYS A 114 3.80 -1.10 -5.77
CA LYS A 114 5.02 -1.55 -6.48
C LYS A 114 6.02 -0.41 -6.65
N LYS A 115 5.55 0.76 -7.10
CA LYS A 115 6.37 1.97 -7.26
C LYS A 115 6.98 2.44 -5.93
N LYS A 116 6.23 2.35 -4.82
CA LYS A 116 6.74 2.72 -3.49
C LYS A 116 7.79 1.72 -3.01
N MET A 117 7.56 0.42 -3.19
CA MET A 117 8.50 -0.65 -2.88
C MET A 117 9.81 -0.51 -3.69
N GLU A 118 9.73 -0.18 -4.97
CA GLU A 118 10.88 0.16 -5.84
C GLU A 118 11.66 1.36 -5.32
N LYS A 119 10.96 2.46 -5.03
CA LYS A 119 11.57 3.70 -4.51
C LYS A 119 12.27 3.50 -3.17
N GLU A 120 11.75 2.63 -2.33
CA GLU A 120 12.33 2.30 -1.02
C GLU A 120 13.44 1.23 -1.11
N GLY A 121 13.81 0.77 -2.32
CA GLY A 121 14.88 -0.21 -2.52
C GLY A 121 14.55 -1.61 -1.98
N LEU A 122 13.28 -1.88 -1.69
CA LEU A 122 12.80 -3.16 -1.16
C LEU A 122 12.50 -4.17 -2.28
N VAL A 123 12.71 -3.78 -3.52
CA VAL A 123 12.78 -4.73 -4.64
C VAL A 123 14.03 -5.55 -4.46
N GLY A 124 13.82 -6.79 -4.00
CA GLY A 124 14.86 -7.80 -3.95
C GLY A 124 15.62 -7.82 -5.27
N MET A 125 16.95 -7.91 -5.16
CA MET A 125 17.95 -7.81 -6.20
C MET A 125 17.81 -8.93 -7.27
N ALA A 126 16.71 -8.90 -7.99
CA ALA A 126 16.29 -9.90 -8.98
C ALA A 126 15.81 -9.22 -10.26
N VAL A 127 16.44 -8.11 -10.66
CA VAL A 127 16.55 -7.79 -12.09
C VAL A 127 17.77 -8.54 -12.64
N ALA A 128 17.72 -9.87 -12.54
CA ALA A 128 18.57 -10.75 -13.34
C ALA A 128 17.86 -10.89 -14.69
N GLY A 129 18.10 -9.94 -15.60
CA GLY A 129 17.45 -9.93 -16.89
C GLY A 129 17.56 -8.64 -17.69
N GLY A 130 18.73 -8.00 -17.67
CA GLY A 130 19.19 -7.14 -18.78
C GLY A 130 18.37 -5.89 -19.11
N VAL A 131 18.38 -4.88 -18.23
CA VAL A 131 18.32 -3.47 -18.68
C VAL A 131 19.30 -2.68 -17.83
N VAL A 132 20.43 -2.29 -18.42
CA VAL A 132 21.35 -1.33 -17.80
C VAL A 132 20.68 0.04 -17.88
N VAL A 133 20.23 0.56 -16.74
CA VAL A 133 19.86 1.98 -16.65
C VAL A 133 21.15 2.78 -16.73
N ALA A 134 21.50 3.22 -17.93
CA ALA A 134 22.59 4.15 -18.17
C ALA A 134 22.18 5.53 -17.62
N VAL A 135 22.56 5.82 -16.38
CA VAL A 135 22.59 7.20 -15.89
C VAL A 135 23.89 7.82 -16.43
N GLY A 136 23.73 8.79 -17.30
CA GLY A 136 24.80 9.37 -18.09
C GLY A 136 25.95 9.96 -17.27
N ALA A 137 27.16 9.60 -17.68
CA ALA A 137 28.31 10.49 -17.67
C ALA A 137 28.98 10.33 -19.04
N ILE A 138 28.81 11.33 -19.91
CA ILE A 138 29.63 11.49 -21.10
C ILE A 138 31.06 11.74 -20.60
N VAL A 139 31.95 10.78 -20.79
CA VAL A 139 33.40 11.01 -20.76
C VAL A 139 33.94 10.57 -22.12
N SER A 140 34.00 11.52 -23.04
CA SER A 140 34.74 11.41 -24.28
C SER A 140 36.24 11.53 -24.01
N VAL A 141 36.93 10.40 -23.89
CA VAL A 141 38.39 10.26 -24.03
C VAL A 141 38.56 8.86 -24.62
N GLY A 142 38.87 8.64 -25.90
CA GLY A 142 40.04 9.10 -26.63
C GLY A 142 40.83 7.84 -27.06
N MET A 143 40.91 7.60 -28.37
CA MET A 143 41.98 6.85 -29.08
C MET A 143 42.40 5.45 -28.59
N ALA A 144 42.15 4.43 -29.44
CA ALA A 144 43.21 3.55 -29.94
C ALA A 144 42.73 2.77 -31.17
N ILE A 145 43.12 3.25 -32.34
CA ILE A 145 43.17 2.45 -33.57
C ILE A 145 44.38 1.53 -33.42
N ALA A 146 44.18 0.21 -33.41
CA ALA A 146 45.26 -0.76 -33.58
C ALA A 146 44.98 -1.57 -34.85
N SER A 147 45.55 -1.11 -35.96
CA SER A 147 45.80 -1.92 -37.14
C SER A 147 47.12 -2.69 -36.96
N LYS A 148 47.06 -4.02 -37.04
CA LYS A 148 48.15 -4.97 -37.39
C LYS A 148 47.61 -6.38 -37.13
N GLY A 149 47.76 -7.38 -37.99
CA GLY A 149 48.51 -7.52 -39.22
C GLY A 149 48.42 -8.99 -39.65
N LYS A 150 48.62 -9.23 -40.94
CA LYS A 150 48.69 -10.51 -41.65
C LYS A 150 49.32 -11.67 -40.85
N SER A 151 48.71 -12.85 -40.95
CA SER A 151 49.32 -14.00 -41.63
C SER A 151 48.26 -14.91 -42.22
#